data_AF-S7QE46-F1
#
_entry.id   AF-S7QE46-F1
#
_cell.length_a   1.000
_cell.length_b   1.000
_cell.length_c   1.000
_cell.angle_alpha   90.00
_cell.angle_beta   90.00
_cell.angle_gamma   90.00
#
_symmetry.space_group_name_H-M   'P 1'
#
loop_
_entity.id
_entity.type
_entity.pdbx_description
1 polymer ?
#
loop_
_entity_poly.entity_id
_entity_poly.type
_entity_poly.pdbx_seq_one_letter_code
_entity_poly.pdbx_strand_id
1 'polypeptide(L)' 'MRSPMLSPEMQEAVVGSQYQQRLLARCARGDHDRHAEYGVGGIITAVLCFPIGLCCLFMDREVKCSRCGERLV' A
#
# COMPACT_ATOMS: atom_id res chain seq x y z
N MET A 1 33.92 -15.74 -26.69
CA MET A 1 33.07 -15.11 -25.65
C MET A 1 31.76 -15.88 -25.62
N ARG A 2 31.56 -16.71 -24.60
CA ARG A 2 30.41 -17.61 -24.45
C ARG A 2 29.33 -16.82 -23.70
N SER A 3 28.32 -16.35 -24.39
CA SER A 3 27.20 -15.61 -23.79
C SER A 3 26.59 -16.45 -22.65
N PRO A 4 26.28 -15.86 -21.47
CA PRO A 4 25.53 -16.58 -20.46
C PRO A 4 24.13 -16.86 -21.04
N MET A 5 23.78 -18.13 -21.19
CA MET A 5 22.41 -18.53 -21.44
C MET A 5 21.60 -18.12 -20.20
N LEU A 6 20.89 -17.00 -20.30
CA LEU A 6 19.93 -16.61 -19.27
C LEU A 6 18.79 -17.64 -19.34
N SER A 7 18.63 -18.46 -18.30
CA SER A 7 17.50 -19.38 -18.22
C SER A 7 16.19 -18.60 -18.28
N PRO A 8 15.12 -19.17 -18.83
CA PRO A 8 13.81 -18.51 -18.88
C PRO A 8 13.36 -17.99 -17.50
N GLU A 9 13.64 -18.73 -16.43
CA GLU A 9 13.35 -18.34 -15.04
C GLU A 9 14.13 -17.08 -14.60
N MET A 10 15.41 -16.98 -14.95
CA MET A 10 16.20 -15.76 -14.66
C MET A 10 15.68 -14.56 -15.45
N GLN A 11 15.16 -14.78 -16.65
CA GLN A 11 14.59 -13.73 -17.50
C GLN A 11 13.31 -13.15 -16.89
N GLU A 12 12.44 -14.01 -16.36
CA GLU A 12 11.23 -13.62 -15.62
C GLU A 12 11.56 -12.87 -14.33
N ALA A 13 12.56 -13.33 -13.57
CA ALA A 13 13.02 -12.65 -12.35
C ALA A 13 13.57 -11.24 -12.62
N VAL A 14 14.28 -11.05 -13.75
CA VAL A 14 14.76 -9.73 -14.17
C VAL A 14 13.60 -8.82 -14.56
N VAL A 15 12.59 -9.32 -15.29
CA VAL A 15 11.40 -8.53 -15.62
C VAL A 15 10.63 -8.12 -14.35
N GLY A 16 10.46 -9.06 -13.41
CA GLY A 16 9.78 -8.80 -12.14
C GLY A 16 10.48 -7.74 -11.29
N SER A 17 11.81 -7.83 -11.16
CA SER A 17 12.59 -6.84 -10.38
C SER A 17 12.55 -5.45 -11.00
N GLN A 18 12.63 -5.34 -12.33
CA GLN A 18 12.48 -4.05 -13.03
C GLN A 18 11.07 -3.46 -12.82
N TYR A 19 10.03 -4.29 -12.85
CA TYR A 19 8.66 -3.84 -12.61
C TYR A 19 8.50 -3.28 -11.19
N GLN A 20 9.00 -3.99 -10.18
CA GLN A 20 8.96 -3.54 -8.80
C GLN A 20 9.69 -2.20 -8.62
N GLN A 21 10.88 -2.04 -9.21
CA GLN A 21 11.63 -0.78 -9.16
C GLN A 21 10.84 0.39 -9.75
N ARG A 22 10.12 0.18 -10.88
CA ARG A 22 9.29 1.21 -11.49
C ARG A 22 8.12 1.62 -10.60
N LEU A 23 7.47 0.67 -9.91
CA LEU A 23 6.40 0.95 -8.96
C LEU A 23 6.91 1.76 -7.77
N LEU A 24 8.02 1.35 -7.16
CA LEU A 24 8.62 2.06 -6.03
C LEU A 24 9.07 3.47 -6.44
N ALA A 25 9.62 3.63 -7.65
CA ALA A 25 9.96 4.95 -8.19
C ALA A 25 8.73 5.85 -8.44
N ARG A 26 7.53 5.28 -8.65
CA ARG A 26 6.27 6.05 -8.69
C ARG A 26 5.88 6.52 -7.29
N CYS A 27 5.95 5.65 -6.29
CA CYS A 27 5.72 6.02 -4.89
C CYS A 27 6.68 7.15 -4.45
N ALA A 28 7.97 7.04 -4.75
CA ALA A 28 8.96 8.07 -4.40
C ALA A 28 8.72 9.43 -5.08
N ARG A 29 7.98 9.46 -6.20
CA ARG A 29 7.56 10.70 -6.88
C ARG A 29 6.28 11.30 -6.29
N GLY A 30 5.66 10.65 -5.32
CA GLY A 30 4.37 11.04 -4.74
C GLY A 30 3.15 10.44 -5.42
N ASP A 31 3.32 9.56 -6.41
CA ASP A 31 2.23 8.79 -7.04
C ASP A 31 1.90 7.56 -6.16
N HIS A 32 1.37 7.85 -4.98
CA HIS A 32 0.92 6.83 -4.04
C HIS A 32 -0.52 6.42 -4.33
N ASP A 33 -0.73 5.11 -4.41
CA ASP A 33 -2.07 4.52 -4.49
C ASP A 33 -2.72 4.55 -3.11
N ARG A 34 -3.67 5.47 -2.90
CA ARG A 34 -4.30 5.75 -1.60
C ARG A 34 -5.34 4.69 -1.26
N HIS A 35 -5.09 3.89 -0.24
CA HIS A 35 -6.05 2.95 0.31
C HIS A 35 -6.45 3.38 1.72
N ALA A 36 -7.75 3.53 1.96
CA ALA A 36 -8.28 3.93 3.25
C ALA A 36 -8.78 2.70 4.00
N GLU A 37 -8.30 2.51 5.22
CA GLU A 37 -8.75 1.47 6.14
C GLU A 37 -9.35 2.11 7.38
N TYR A 38 -10.40 1.47 7.91
CA TYR A 38 -11.08 1.88 9.14
C TYR A 38 -10.75 0.89 10.24
N GLY A 39 -10.37 1.38 11.42
CA GLY A 39 -10.15 0.51 12.57
C GLY A 39 -11.45 -0.14 13.04
N VAL A 40 -11.40 -1.44 13.30
CA VAL A 40 -12.54 -2.23 13.81
C VAL A 40 -13.03 -1.68 15.15
N GLY A 41 -12.11 -1.18 15.99
CA GLY A 41 -12.43 -0.53 17.26
C GLY A 41 -13.30 0.72 17.07
N GLY A 42 -12.93 1.61 16.15
CA GLY A 42 -13.72 2.79 15.80
C GLY A 42 -15.14 2.43 15.34
N ILE A 43 -15.29 1.35 14.55
CA ILE A 43 -16.60 0.89 14.07
C ILE A 43 -17.47 0.41 15.23
N ILE A 44 -16.91 -0.41 16.13
CA ILE A 44 -17.63 -0.93 17.31
C ILE A 44 -18.07 0.23 18.21
N THR A 45 -17.18 1.19 18.50
CA THR A 45 -17.51 2.35 19.33
C THR A 45 -18.53 3.27 18.66
N ALA A 46 -18.50 3.42 17.33
CA ALA A 46 -19.51 4.18 16.59
C ALA A 46 -20.92 3.62 16.74
N VAL A 47 -21.07 2.30 16.78
CA VAL A 47 -22.37 1.64 16.96
C VAL A 47 -22.85 1.73 18.41
N LEU A 48 -21.95 1.54 19.39
CA LEU A 48 -22.32 1.47 20.81
C LEU A 48 -22.49 2.85 21.48
N CYS A 49 -21.81 3.88 20.98
CA CYS A 49 -21.67 5.17 21.66
C CYS A 49 -22.01 6.36 20.74
N PHE A 50 -23.15 6.28 20.06
CA PHE A 50 -23.63 7.37 19.21
C PHE A 50 -23.96 8.61 20.07
N PRO A 51 -23.53 9.84 19.73
CA PRO A 51 -22.83 10.31 18.52
C PRO A 51 -21.30 10.40 18.64
N ILE A 52 -20.74 10.25 19.84
CA ILE A 52 -19.30 10.45 20.13
C ILE A 52 -18.45 9.43 19.37
N GLY A 53 -18.91 8.18 19.28
CA GLY A 53 -18.23 7.12 18.54
C GLY A 53 -18.13 7.37 17.04
N LEU A 54 -19.07 8.12 16.45
CA LEU A 54 -19.01 8.51 15.03
C LEU A 54 -17.84 9.48 14.78
N CYS A 55 -17.65 10.45 15.67
CA CYS A 55 -16.49 11.35 15.60
C CYS A 55 -15.17 10.59 15.74
N CYS A 56 -15.09 9.62 16.66
CA CYS A 56 -13.91 8.77 16.81
C CYS A 56 -13.63 7.94 15.55
N LEU A 57 -14.65 7.39 14.90
CA LEU A 57 -14.48 6.61 13.66
C LEU A 57 -13.91 7.45 12.51
N PHE A 58 -14.28 8.73 12.40
CA PHE A 58 -13.71 9.62 11.39
C PHE A 58 -12.25 9.99 11.67
N MET A 59 -11.83 10.05 12.94
CA MET A 59 -10.43 10.26 13.31
C MET A 59 -9.59 8.99 13.16
N ASP A 60 -10.19 7.82 13.33
CA ASP A 60 -9.56 6.50 13.20
C ASP A 60 -9.46 5.99 11.74
N ARG A 61 -9.47 6.92 10.79
CA ARG A 61 -9.21 6.59 9.38
C ARG A 61 -7.72 6.64 9.12
N GLU A 62 -7.15 5.51 8.71
CA GLU A 62 -5.77 5.46 8.24
C GLU A 62 -5.75 5.38 6.72
N VAL A 63 -5.08 6.32 6.06
CA VAL A 63 -4.80 6.21 4.62
C VAL A 63 -3.37 5.71 4.49
N LYS A 64 -3.19 4.59 3.79
CA LYS A 64 -1.87 3.99 3.53
C LYS A 64 -1.69 3.78 2.04
N CYS A 65 -0.45 3.79 1.58
CA CYS A 65 -0.17 3.43 0.20
C CYS A 65 -0.19 1.90 0.02
N SER A 66 -1.00 1.36 -0.88
CA SER A 66 -1.03 -0.09 -1.17
C SER A 66 0.29 -0.64 -1.71
N ARG A 67 1.13 0.23 -2.32
CA ARG A 67 2.39 -0.16 -2.98
C ARG A 67 3.59 -0.13 -2.05
N CYS A 68 3.76 0.94 -1.27
CA CYS A 68 4.92 1.10 -0.38
C CYS A 68 4.59 0.96 1.12
N GLY A 69 3.31 0.91 1.50
CA GLY A 69 2.88 0.78 2.89
C GLY A 69 3.00 2.05 3.73
N GLU A 70 3.45 3.16 3.15
CA GLU A 70 3.62 4.42 3.88
C GLU A 70 2.27 5.05 4.25
N ARG A 71 2.16 5.59 5.47
CA ARG A 71 0.95 6.25 5.96
C ARG A 71 0.86 7.63 5.29
N LEU A 72 -0.18 7.79 4.47
CA LEU A 72 -0.51 9.05 3.81
C LEU A 72 -1.41 9.79 4.79
N VAL A 73 -0.90 10.88 5.36
CA VAL A 73 -1.63 11.74 6.30
C VAL A 73 -2.45 12.78 5.55
#